data_AF-A0A9P5W495-F1
#
_entry.id   AF-A0A9P5W495-F1
#
_cell.length_a   1.000
_cell.length_b   1.000
_cell.length_c   1.000
_cell.angle_alpha   90.00
_cell.angle_beta   90.00
_cell.angle_gamma   90.00
#
_symmetry.space_group_name_H-M   'P 1'
#
loop_
_entity.id
_entity.type
_entity.pdbx_description
1 polymer ?
#
loop_
_entity_poly.entity_id
_entity_poly.type
_entity_poly.pdbx_seq_one_letter_code
_entity_poly.pdbx_strand_id
1 'polypeptide(L)'
;MASIRTNGVSEIHRDYKKDKKVGEGAYAVVYQGIQLSTKKTVAIKKIKMGQFKDGLDMSAIREVKTLQELRHPNVVGLIEVYYHKSNLNLVLEFLDSDLEMIIKDKSIVFMPGDVKHWMLMTLRGLDHCHRNWILHRDMKPNNLLLGRDGQLKLADFGLSRDFGDRNRQMSAQVVTRWYRAPELLFGAKEYGSGVDIWAVGCIFAELLLRNPYLPGNTDMDQLDTMFRALGTPTEADWPGVKELLNYVQFKQYPRTPLRLLFTAASADTLELLESMLIYDPNRRISAREALLHPYFYNKPRPTPLENLPKHIRETPEAAKLKRKAEALAKVTFLMILLKNTQSIVKLPRRAVKRQIQLLLTAAGYHDWDIGVCFTGDKAVRALNAEYRGKDKSTDILSFPFAKAEQPGVLPKPRSDDDKNLGDIFISMKYVRQWCKDHNVDIHERLPVLYAHGVCHLLGYDHENNSDYKVTPNIHNVFKPE
;
A
#
# COMPACT_ATOMS: atom_id res chain seq x y z
N MET A 1 -31.68 -6.48 21.40
CA MET A 1 -32.51 -5.77 20.39
C MET A 1 -32.02 -4.33 20.36
N ALA A 2 -31.85 -3.71 19.20
CA ALA A 2 -31.76 -2.26 19.14
C ALA A 2 -33.10 -1.73 19.66
N SER A 3 -33.12 -1.24 20.90
CA SER A 3 -34.36 -0.75 21.49
C SER A 3 -34.71 0.56 20.79
N ILE A 4 -35.84 0.60 20.10
CA ILE A 4 -36.49 1.88 19.80
C ILE A 4 -37.04 2.34 21.15
N ARG A 5 -36.21 3.02 21.95
CA ARG A 5 -36.67 3.65 23.19
C ARG A 5 -37.50 4.85 22.77
N THR A 6 -38.80 4.77 23.01
CA THR A 6 -39.75 5.88 22.86
C THR A 6 -39.71 6.82 24.07
N ASN A 7 -38.88 6.53 25.08
CA ASN A 7 -38.58 7.48 26.15
C ASN A 7 -38.04 8.76 25.51
N GLY A 8 -38.64 9.90 25.90
CA GLY A 8 -38.65 11.15 25.16
C GLY A 8 -37.45 11.37 24.25
N VAL A 9 -37.70 11.64 22.97
CA VAL A 9 -36.72 11.99 21.92
C VAL A 9 -35.67 13.02 22.41
N SER A 10 -35.99 13.79 23.45
CA SER A 10 -35.13 14.74 24.17
C SER A 10 -34.04 14.14 25.08
N GLU A 11 -34.19 12.95 25.65
CA GLU A 11 -33.20 12.33 26.56
C GLU A 11 -32.11 11.55 25.81
N ILE A 12 -32.47 10.87 24.71
CA ILE A 12 -31.54 10.00 23.96
C ILE A 12 -30.43 10.80 23.28
N HIS A 13 -30.73 11.98 22.73
CA HIS A 13 -29.70 12.88 22.19
C HIS A 13 -28.65 13.28 23.24
N ARG A 14 -29.01 13.31 24.53
CA ARG A 14 -28.07 13.72 25.59
C ARG A 14 -27.00 12.68 25.85
N ASP A 15 -27.19 11.41 25.48
CA ASP A 15 -26.18 10.36 25.68
C ASP A 15 -25.12 10.32 24.57
N TYR A 16 -25.24 11.12 23.50
CA TYR A 16 -24.27 11.10 22.40
C TYR A 16 -23.68 12.49 22.15
N LYS A 17 -22.36 12.59 22.30
CA LYS A 17 -21.60 13.80 21.94
C LYS A 17 -20.95 13.61 20.56
N LYS A 18 -21.33 14.45 19.60
CA LYS A 18 -20.64 14.55 18.30
C LYS A 18 -19.27 15.20 18.51
N ASP A 19 -18.26 14.63 17.85
CA ASP A 19 -16.88 15.10 17.93
C ASP A 19 -16.45 15.63 16.56
N LYS A 20 -15.74 14.82 15.75
CA LYS A 20 -15.26 15.22 14.42
C LYS A 20 -16.13 14.68 13.29
N LYS A 21 -16.28 15.46 12.23
CA LYS A 21 -16.81 14.96 10.96
C LYS A 21 -15.80 14.00 10.33
N VAL A 22 -16.24 12.79 9.98
CA VAL A 22 -15.37 11.75 9.38
C VAL A 22 -15.67 11.50 7.91
N GLY A 23 -16.86 11.86 7.44
CA GLY A 23 -17.22 11.71 6.04
C GLY A 23 -18.49 12.48 5.68
N GLU A 24 -18.66 12.79 4.40
CA GLU A 24 -19.87 13.35 3.84
C GLU A 24 -20.15 12.72 2.49
N GLY A 25 -21.34 12.12 2.36
CA GLY A 25 -21.87 11.62 1.10
C GLY A 25 -23.01 12.48 0.58
N ALA A 26 -23.60 12.04 -0.53
CA ALA A 26 -24.76 12.71 -1.12
C ALA A 26 -25.97 12.77 -0.15
N TYR A 27 -26.20 11.69 0.60
CA TYR A 27 -27.41 11.50 1.42
C TYR A 27 -27.20 11.67 2.93
N ALA A 28 -25.96 11.64 3.41
CA ALA A 28 -25.67 11.67 4.84
C ALA A 28 -24.33 12.33 5.16
N VAL A 29 -24.20 12.79 6.40
CA VAL A 29 -22.94 13.25 6.99
C VAL A 29 -22.61 12.35 8.18
N VAL A 30 -21.41 11.78 8.19
CA VAL A 30 -20.95 10.87 9.25
C VAL A 30 -20.04 11.64 10.20
N TYR A 31 -20.34 11.55 11.49
CA TYR A 31 -19.54 12.10 12.57
C TYR A 31 -19.00 10.97 13.43
N GLN A 32 -17.74 11.06 13.87
CA GLN A 32 -17.32 10.35 15.05
C GLN A 32 -18.03 10.98 16.26
N GLY A 33 -18.47 10.15 17.20
CA GLY A 33 -19.06 10.58 18.45
C GLY A 33 -18.62 9.69 19.61
N ILE A 34 -19.04 10.09 20.80
CA ILE A 34 -18.82 9.36 22.05
C ILE A 34 -20.18 9.15 22.71
N GLN A 35 -20.47 7.90 23.06
CA GLN A 35 -21.58 7.59 23.95
C GLN A 35 -21.18 7.95 25.40
N LEU A 36 -21.90 8.85 26.05
CA LEU A 36 -21.51 9.43 27.33
C LEU A 36 -21.61 8.44 28.48
N SER A 37 -22.60 7.55 28.45
CA SER A 37 -22.85 6.50 29.44
C SER A 37 -21.75 5.45 29.46
N THR A 38 -21.28 5.01 28.30
CA THR A 38 -20.29 3.91 28.18
C THR A 38 -18.87 4.39 27.84
N LYS A 39 -18.71 5.68 27.50
CA LYS A 39 -17.49 6.27 26.92
C LYS A 39 -17.01 5.59 25.63
N LYS A 40 -17.84 4.77 24.99
CA LYS A 40 -17.49 4.10 23.72
C LYS A 40 -17.51 5.09 22.56
N THR A 41 -16.55 4.94 21.66
CA THR A 41 -16.55 5.67 20.39
C THR A 41 -17.59 5.06 19.45
N VAL A 42 -18.37 5.92 18.80
CA VAL A 42 -19.46 5.53 17.88
C VAL A 42 -19.38 6.35 16.59
N ALA A 43 -19.99 5.84 15.52
CA ALA A 43 -20.21 6.59 14.29
C ALA A 43 -21.67 7.07 14.24
N ILE A 44 -21.89 8.37 14.09
CA ILE A 44 -23.20 8.99 14.02
C ILE A 44 -23.45 9.43 12.57
N LYS A 45 -24.20 8.63 11.83
CA LYS A 45 -24.63 8.93 10.45
C LYS A 45 -25.89 9.80 10.51
N LYS A 46 -25.72 11.10 10.28
CA LYS A 46 -26.80 12.08 10.20
C LYS A 46 -27.34 12.11 8.77
N ILE A 47 -28.59 11.69 8.58
CA ILE A 47 -29.26 11.74 7.28
C ILE A 47 -29.55 13.20 6.93
N LYS A 48 -29.19 13.62 5.72
CA LYS A 48 -29.48 14.98 5.22
C LYS A 48 -30.97 15.08 4.90
N MET A 49 -31.66 16.04 5.53
CA MET A 49 -33.04 16.37 5.18
C MET A 49 -33.05 17.47 4.13
N GLY A 50 -33.62 17.19 2.96
CA GLY A 50 -33.82 18.21 1.93
C GLY A 50 -33.94 17.66 0.52
N GLN A 51 -35.19 17.39 0.09
CA GLN A 51 -35.74 17.64 -1.26
C GLN A 51 -37.21 17.21 -1.41
N PHE A 52 -37.78 16.44 -0.46
CA PHE A 52 -39.15 15.94 -0.56
C PHE A 52 -40.09 16.68 0.40
N LYS A 53 -41.26 17.08 -0.10
CA LYS A 53 -42.29 17.83 0.65
C LYS A 53 -43.00 16.98 1.74
N ASP A 54 -42.76 15.66 1.77
CA ASP A 54 -43.54 14.67 2.56
C ASP A 54 -42.73 13.89 3.62
N GLY A 55 -41.88 14.55 4.41
CA GLY A 55 -41.28 13.95 5.62
C GLY A 55 -40.01 13.10 5.41
N LEU A 56 -39.84 12.04 6.21
CA LEU A 56 -38.64 11.17 6.25
C LEU A 56 -38.47 10.40 4.93
N ASP A 57 -37.25 10.38 4.35
CA ASP A 57 -36.96 9.61 3.14
C ASP A 57 -37.13 8.10 3.40
N MET A 58 -37.92 7.42 2.55
CA MET A 58 -38.13 5.98 2.60
C MET A 58 -36.81 5.19 2.51
N SER A 59 -35.78 5.75 1.88
CA SER A 59 -34.43 5.15 1.87
C SER A 59 -33.85 5.03 3.28
N ALA A 60 -34.04 6.03 4.14
CA ALA A 60 -33.52 6.05 5.50
C ALA A 60 -34.27 5.08 6.42
N ILE A 61 -35.58 4.93 6.22
CA ILE A 61 -36.39 3.94 6.95
C ILE A 61 -35.95 2.52 6.58
N ARG A 62 -35.70 2.26 5.30
CA ARG A 62 -35.17 0.97 4.82
C ARG A 62 -33.79 0.70 5.40
N GLU A 63 -32.88 1.66 5.35
CA GLU A 63 -31.53 1.48 5.92
C GLU A 63 -31.59 1.08 7.41
N VAL A 64 -32.47 1.73 8.19
CA VAL A 64 -32.70 1.34 9.59
C VAL A 64 -33.22 -0.10 9.70
N LYS A 65 -34.26 -0.46 8.93
CA LYS A 65 -34.84 -1.80 8.96
C LYS A 65 -33.81 -2.87 8.57
N THR A 66 -33.12 -2.67 7.46
CA THR A 66 -32.05 -3.53 6.95
C THR A 66 -30.97 -3.75 8.02
N LEU A 67 -30.46 -2.68 8.64
CA LEU A 67 -29.42 -2.79 9.66
C LEU A 67 -29.93 -3.38 10.99
N GLN A 68 -31.24 -3.31 11.28
CA GLN A 68 -31.83 -4.00 12.44
C GLN A 68 -31.92 -5.51 12.23
N GLU A 69 -32.17 -5.94 10.99
CA GLU A 69 -32.31 -7.35 10.57
C GLU A 69 -30.96 -8.03 10.33
N LEU A 70 -29.97 -7.31 9.77
CA LEU A 70 -28.63 -7.83 9.52
C LEU A 70 -27.77 -7.82 10.78
N ARG A 71 -27.61 -8.99 11.42
CA ARG A 71 -26.66 -9.20 12.52
C ARG A 71 -25.62 -10.23 12.14
N HIS A 72 -24.42 -9.75 11.82
CA HIS A 72 -23.33 -10.59 11.40
C HIS A 72 -21.97 -9.98 11.79
N PRO A 73 -20.95 -10.79 12.14
CA PRO A 73 -19.61 -10.28 12.49
C PRO A 73 -18.96 -9.41 11.41
N ASN A 74 -19.34 -9.61 10.14
CA ASN A 74 -18.85 -8.85 8.99
C ASN A 74 -19.86 -7.84 8.43
N VAL A 75 -20.86 -7.42 9.20
CA VAL A 75 -21.78 -6.33 8.84
C VAL A 75 -21.78 -5.32 9.99
N VAL A 76 -21.77 -4.03 9.67
CA VAL A 76 -21.75 -2.96 10.67
C VAL A 76 -23.01 -3.01 11.54
N GLY A 77 -22.82 -2.99 12.85
CA GLY A 77 -23.90 -3.03 13.83
C GLY A 77 -24.54 -1.67 14.04
N LEU A 78 -25.87 -1.63 13.94
CA LEU A 78 -26.69 -0.52 14.41
C LEU A 78 -26.90 -0.61 15.92
N ILE A 79 -26.41 0.40 16.63
CA ILE A 79 -26.53 0.52 18.08
C ILE A 79 -27.89 1.13 18.42
N GLU A 80 -28.20 2.29 17.83
CA GLU A 80 -29.38 3.07 18.17
C GLU A 80 -29.78 4.02 17.03
N VAL A 81 -31.04 4.47 17.04
CA VAL A 81 -31.55 5.48 16.11
C VAL A 81 -32.25 6.56 16.92
N TYR A 82 -31.95 7.83 16.64
CA TYR A 82 -32.61 8.95 17.31
C TYR A 82 -32.88 10.13 16.37
N TYR A 83 -33.90 10.90 16.72
CA TYR A 83 -34.28 12.10 15.97
C TYR A 83 -33.81 13.35 16.71
N HIS A 84 -33.17 14.30 16.02
CA HIS A 84 -32.73 15.55 16.62
C HIS A 84 -32.70 16.70 15.61
N LYS A 85 -33.32 17.84 15.98
CA LYS A 85 -33.45 19.05 15.15
C LYS A 85 -33.87 18.71 13.71
N SER A 86 -34.97 17.96 13.60
CA SER A 86 -35.55 17.51 12.33
C SER A 86 -34.67 16.59 11.48
N ASN A 87 -33.60 15.98 12.04
CA ASN A 87 -32.73 15.05 11.32
C ASN A 87 -32.75 13.68 12.00
N LEU A 88 -32.79 12.62 11.18
CA LEU A 88 -32.57 11.24 11.63
C LEU A 88 -31.07 10.99 11.81
N ASN A 89 -30.69 10.38 12.93
CA ASN A 89 -29.30 10.02 13.22
C ASN A 89 -29.25 8.52 13.54
N LEU A 90 -28.40 7.79 12.82
CA LEU A 90 -28.11 6.38 13.06
C LEU A 90 -26.79 6.30 13.84
N VAL A 91 -26.81 5.66 15.00
CA VAL A 91 -25.63 5.38 15.81
C VAL A 91 -25.15 3.97 15.46
N LEU A 92 -23.99 3.91 14.84
CA LEU A 92 -23.32 2.68 14.40
C LEU A 92 -22.09 2.44 15.26
N GLU A 93 -21.62 1.19 15.29
CA GLU A 93 -20.28 0.92 15.79
C GLU A 93 -19.22 1.70 14.98
N PHE A 94 -18.18 2.15 15.66
CA PHE A 94 -17.09 2.87 15.03
C PHE A 94 -15.95 1.91 14.65
N LEU A 95 -15.47 2.02 13.41
CA LEU A 95 -14.30 1.33 12.90
C LEU A 95 -13.23 2.36 12.50
N ASP A 96 -11.97 2.04 12.73
CA ASP A 96 -10.87 3.02 12.71
C ASP A 96 -10.42 3.41 11.30
N SER A 97 -10.53 2.47 10.36
CA SER A 97 -10.13 2.64 8.97
C SER A 97 -11.07 1.88 8.02
N ASP A 98 -10.74 1.93 6.74
CA ASP A 98 -11.40 1.16 5.69
C ASP A 98 -10.34 0.54 4.77
N LEU A 99 -10.77 -0.33 3.87
CA LEU A 99 -9.86 -1.04 2.98
C LEU A 99 -9.23 -0.12 1.93
N GLU A 100 -9.88 1.01 1.59
CA GLU A 100 -9.31 2.01 0.69
C GLU A 100 -8.04 2.62 1.28
N MET A 101 -8.07 2.96 2.57
CA MET A 101 -6.89 3.46 3.29
C MET A 101 -5.73 2.46 3.27
N ILE A 102 -6.00 1.16 3.44
CA ILE A 102 -5.00 0.09 3.37
C ILE A 102 -4.41 -0.06 1.97
N ILE A 103 -5.25 0.00 0.93
CA ILE A 103 -4.82 -0.13 -0.48
C ILE A 103 -3.93 1.06 -0.89
N LYS A 104 -4.33 2.27 -0.51
CA LYS A 104 -3.65 3.52 -0.88
C LYS A 104 -2.34 3.74 -0.14
N ASP A 105 -2.24 3.30 1.11
CA ASP A 105 -1.00 3.42 1.89
C ASP A 105 0.04 2.41 1.42
N LYS A 106 0.99 2.89 0.60
CA LYS A 106 2.08 2.08 0.06
C LYS A 106 3.12 1.67 1.11
N SER A 107 3.10 2.27 2.31
CA SER A 107 3.95 1.84 3.43
C SER A 107 3.43 0.57 4.10
N ILE A 108 2.13 0.28 3.97
CA ILE A 108 1.52 -0.95 4.46
C ILE A 108 1.75 -2.04 3.42
N VAL A 109 2.64 -3.00 3.72
CA VAL A 109 2.83 -4.22 2.92
C VAL A 109 1.84 -5.27 3.40
N PHE A 110 1.17 -5.93 2.45
CA PHE A 110 0.26 -7.04 2.75
C PHE A 110 0.49 -8.18 1.77
N MET A 111 0.34 -9.40 2.27
CA MET A 111 0.66 -10.66 1.62
C MET A 111 -0.62 -11.34 1.10
N PRO A 112 -0.51 -12.38 0.25
CA PRO A 112 -1.69 -13.07 -0.27
C PRO A 112 -2.63 -13.64 0.80
N GLY A 113 -2.09 -14.02 1.97
CA GLY A 113 -2.89 -14.45 3.12
C GLY A 113 -3.80 -13.34 3.70
N ASP A 114 -3.38 -12.08 3.61
CA ASP A 114 -4.13 -10.93 4.11
C ASP A 114 -5.29 -10.61 3.17
N VAL A 115 -5.01 -10.55 1.86
CA VAL A 115 -6.01 -10.41 0.80
C VAL A 115 -7.06 -11.51 0.92
N LYS A 116 -6.62 -12.76 1.12
CA LYS A 116 -7.51 -13.90 1.32
C LYS A 116 -8.43 -13.73 2.52
N HIS A 117 -7.95 -13.19 3.65
CA HIS A 117 -8.80 -12.96 4.80
C HIS A 117 -9.80 -11.83 4.59
N TRP A 118 -9.39 -10.69 4.00
CA TRP A 118 -10.32 -9.61 3.69
C TRP A 118 -11.41 -10.04 2.71
N MET A 119 -11.05 -10.81 1.68
CA MET A 119 -12.02 -11.40 0.75
C MET A 119 -12.97 -12.38 1.46
N LEU A 120 -12.45 -13.22 2.36
CA LEU A 120 -13.26 -14.16 3.13
C LEU A 120 -14.30 -13.45 4.00
N MET A 121 -13.90 -12.41 4.74
CA MET A 121 -14.80 -11.60 5.57
C MET A 121 -15.84 -10.86 4.72
N THR A 122 -15.42 -10.29 3.58
CA THR A 122 -16.29 -9.58 2.65
C THR A 122 -17.38 -10.51 2.12
N LEU A 123 -17.01 -11.69 1.63
CA LEU A 123 -17.95 -12.68 1.10
C LEU A 123 -18.86 -13.26 2.19
N ARG A 124 -18.38 -13.47 3.42
CA ARG A 124 -19.23 -13.91 4.54
C ARG A 124 -20.29 -12.88 4.90
N GLY A 125 -19.91 -11.60 4.98
CA GLY A 125 -20.86 -10.51 5.18
C GLY A 125 -21.88 -10.44 4.06
N LEU A 126 -21.41 -10.56 2.81
CA LEU A 126 -22.27 -10.43 1.64
C LEU A 126 -23.22 -11.61 1.46
N ASP A 127 -22.76 -12.85 1.68
CA ASP A 127 -23.59 -14.05 1.70
C ASP A 127 -24.68 -13.96 2.78
N HIS A 128 -24.38 -13.39 3.94
CA HIS A 128 -25.40 -13.11 4.95
C HIS A 128 -26.45 -12.10 4.45
N CYS A 129 -26.03 -11.01 3.78
CA CYS A 129 -26.96 -10.07 3.16
C CYS A 129 -27.84 -10.75 2.11
N HIS A 130 -27.25 -11.50 1.19
CA HIS A 130 -27.95 -12.16 0.08
C HIS A 130 -28.96 -13.21 0.57
N ARG A 131 -28.64 -13.98 1.62
CA ARG A 131 -29.59 -14.93 2.25
C ARG A 131 -30.77 -14.25 2.93
N ASN A 132 -30.62 -12.99 3.34
CA ASN A 132 -31.70 -12.16 3.87
C ASN A 132 -32.34 -11.28 2.79
N TRP A 133 -32.16 -11.64 1.51
CA TRP A 133 -32.75 -10.94 0.37
C TRP A 133 -32.34 -9.47 0.23
N ILE A 134 -31.16 -9.10 0.75
CA ILE A 134 -30.64 -7.72 0.72
C ILE A 134 -29.45 -7.64 -0.24
N LEU A 135 -29.56 -6.78 -1.25
CA LEU A 135 -28.45 -6.40 -2.13
C LEU A 135 -27.73 -5.16 -1.58
N HIS A 136 -26.40 -5.16 -1.56
CA HIS A 136 -25.63 -4.03 -1.03
C HIS A 136 -25.58 -2.85 -2.03
N ARG A 137 -25.30 -3.14 -3.30
CA ARG A 137 -25.30 -2.24 -4.48
C ARG A 137 -24.27 -1.11 -4.49
N ASP A 138 -23.58 -0.88 -3.39
CA ASP A 138 -22.49 0.10 -3.29
C ASP A 138 -21.23 -0.53 -2.67
N MET A 139 -20.86 -1.72 -3.14
CA MET A 139 -19.63 -2.39 -2.70
C MET A 139 -18.41 -1.67 -3.29
N LYS A 140 -17.53 -1.19 -2.41
CA LYS A 140 -16.27 -0.51 -2.75
C LYS A 140 -15.34 -0.49 -1.51
N PRO A 141 -14.02 -0.28 -1.66
CA PRO A 141 -13.08 -0.42 -0.56
C PRO A 141 -13.36 0.46 0.67
N ASN A 142 -13.89 1.68 0.49
CA ASN A 142 -14.24 2.57 1.61
C ASN A 142 -15.52 2.18 2.37
N ASN A 143 -16.33 1.27 1.81
CA ASN A 143 -17.47 0.67 2.48
C ASN A 143 -17.10 -0.66 3.17
N LEU A 144 -15.85 -1.09 3.08
CA LEU A 144 -15.29 -2.23 3.82
C LEU A 144 -14.48 -1.70 5.01
N LEU A 145 -15.19 -1.47 6.12
CA LEU A 145 -14.60 -0.86 7.31
C LEU A 145 -13.77 -1.88 8.10
N LEU A 146 -12.71 -1.41 8.76
CA LEU A 146 -11.75 -2.24 9.51
C LEU A 146 -11.62 -1.77 10.97
N GLY A 147 -11.80 -2.72 11.88
CA GLY A 147 -11.64 -2.52 13.33
C GLY A 147 -10.18 -2.71 13.77
N ARG A 148 -9.85 -2.25 14.97
CA ARG A 148 -8.49 -2.45 15.56
C ARG A 148 -8.12 -3.90 15.78
N ASP A 149 -9.12 -4.75 15.93
CA ASP A 149 -9.01 -6.20 16.04
C ASP A 149 -8.79 -6.90 14.69
N GLY A 150 -8.76 -6.15 13.58
CA GLY A 150 -8.62 -6.69 12.24
C GLY A 150 -9.95 -7.10 11.59
N GLN A 151 -11.08 -6.96 12.30
CA GLN A 151 -12.38 -7.35 11.78
C GLN A 151 -12.82 -6.40 10.66
N LEU A 152 -13.17 -6.99 9.51
CA LEU A 152 -13.76 -6.28 8.39
C LEU A 152 -15.28 -6.34 8.45
N LYS A 153 -15.94 -5.20 8.30
CA LYS A 153 -17.40 -5.07 8.30
C LYS A 153 -17.90 -4.27 7.10
N LEU A 154 -18.93 -4.80 6.45
CA LEU A 154 -19.66 -4.10 5.39
C LEU A 154 -20.44 -2.93 5.99
N ALA A 155 -20.38 -1.77 5.34
CA ALA A 155 -21.05 -0.55 5.77
C ALA A 155 -21.68 0.21 4.59
N ASP A 156 -22.47 1.22 4.94
CA ASP A 156 -23.19 2.09 4.01
C ASP A 156 -24.23 1.38 3.12
N PHE A 157 -25.25 0.83 3.78
CA PHE A 157 -26.43 0.22 3.15
C PHE A 157 -27.43 1.27 2.61
N GLY A 158 -27.03 2.54 2.46
CA GLY A 158 -27.91 3.63 2.03
C GLY A 158 -28.48 3.47 0.60
N LEU A 159 -27.91 2.56 -0.20
CA LEU A 159 -28.38 2.19 -1.54
C LEU A 159 -28.93 0.76 -1.61
N SER A 160 -28.98 0.06 -0.47
CA SER A 160 -29.46 -1.33 -0.38
C SER A 160 -30.94 -1.45 -0.73
N ARG A 161 -31.32 -2.59 -1.31
CA ARG A 161 -32.71 -2.92 -1.68
C ARG A 161 -33.00 -4.40 -1.48
N ASP A 162 -34.27 -4.67 -1.22
CA ASP A 162 -34.85 -6.02 -1.34
C ASP A 162 -34.83 -6.44 -2.82
N PHE A 163 -34.70 -7.75 -3.09
CA PHE A 163 -34.83 -8.29 -4.44
C PHE A 163 -36.15 -7.83 -5.10
N GLY A 164 -36.06 -7.24 -6.30
CA GLY A 164 -37.23 -6.91 -7.12
C GLY A 164 -37.81 -5.48 -7.01
N ASP A 165 -37.19 -4.55 -6.25
CA ASP A 165 -37.69 -3.16 -6.14
C ASP A 165 -37.32 -2.28 -7.37
N ARG A 166 -38.35 -1.93 -8.16
CA ARG A 166 -38.28 -1.35 -9.52
C ARG A 166 -38.07 0.18 -9.60
N ASN A 167 -38.09 0.93 -8.49
CA ASN A 167 -38.21 2.41 -8.56
C ASN A 167 -37.05 3.21 -7.92
N ARG A 168 -36.05 3.60 -8.73
CA ARG A 168 -35.36 4.93 -8.74
C ARG A 168 -34.19 4.88 -9.73
N GLN A 169 -34.13 5.79 -10.70
CA GLN A 169 -32.93 6.08 -11.47
C GLN A 169 -31.91 6.77 -10.55
N MET A 170 -30.67 6.26 -10.50
CA MET A 170 -29.58 6.91 -9.75
C MET A 170 -29.02 8.07 -10.56
N SER A 171 -28.78 9.21 -9.92
CA SER A 171 -28.09 10.35 -10.53
C SER A 171 -26.63 9.97 -10.79
N ALA A 172 -26.34 9.65 -12.05
CA ALA A 172 -25.04 9.23 -12.54
C ALA A 172 -24.07 10.41 -12.67
N GLN A 173 -23.80 11.18 -11.61
CA GLN A 173 -22.79 12.24 -11.71
C GLN A 173 -21.86 12.41 -10.50
N VAL A 174 -22.15 11.80 -9.34
CA VAL A 174 -21.38 12.07 -8.10
C VAL A 174 -20.89 10.79 -7.38
N VAL A 175 -21.07 9.61 -7.97
CA VAL A 175 -20.69 8.32 -7.34
C VAL A 175 -19.61 7.61 -8.17
N THR A 176 -18.60 7.05 -7.48
CA THR A 176 -17.54 6.22 -8.08
C THR A 176 -18.15 5.02 -8.79
N ARG A 177 -17.94 4.91 -10.11
CA ARG A 177 -18.54 3.86 -10.97
C ARG A 177 -17.68 2.63 -11.18
N TRP A 178 -16.44 2.67 -10.70
CA TRP A 178 -15.40 1.69 -10.98
C TRP A 178 -15.77 0.26 -10.58
N TYR A 179 -16.73 0.11 -9.67
CA TYR A 179 -17.22 -1.18 -9.15
C TYR A 179 -18.60 -1.58 -9.68
N ARG A 180 -19.23 -0.75 -10.53
CA ARG A 180 -20.57 -1.03 -11.06
C ARG A 180 -20.50 -2.16 -12.09
N ALA A 181 -21.42 -3.12 -11.98
CA ALA A 181 -21.53 -4.23 -12.92
C ALA A 181 -22.00 -3.77 -14.32
N PRO A 182 -21.60 -4.47 -15.41
CA PRO A 182 -21.92 -4.07 -16.77
C PRO A 182 -23.44 -4.05 -17.05
N GLU A 183 -24.21 -4.96 -16.46
CA GLU A 183 -25.68 -4.97 -16.61
C GLU A 183 -26.33 -3.70 -16.06
N LEU A 184 -25.78 -3.12 -14.99
CA LEU A 184 -26.28 -1.86 -14.43
C LEU A 184 -25.92 -0.67 -15.35
N LEU A 185 -24.75 -0.70 -15.99
CA LEU A 185 -24.33 0.32 -16.96
C LEU A 185 -25.19 0.27 -18.23
N PHE A 186 -25.60 -0.92 -18.65
CA PHE A 186 -26.57 -1.11 -19.74
C PHE A 186 -28.04 -0.87 -19.35
N GLY A 187 -28.29 -0.42 -18.12
CA GLY A 187 -29.63 -0.02 -17.68
C GLY A 187 -30.58 -1.20 -17.43
N ALA A 188 -30.05 -2.39 -17.09
CA ALA A 188 -30.87 -3.52 -16.69
C ALA A 188 -31.78 -3.14 -15.52
N LYS A 189 -33.09 -3.40 -15.67
CA LYS A 189 -34.10 -3.12 -14.64
C LYS A 189 -34.23 -4.25 -13.63
N GLU A 190 -33.88 -5.46 -14.04
CA GLU A 190 -33.89 -6.68 -13.22
C GLU A 190 -32.46 -7.16 -13.08
N TYR A 191 -32.01 -7.31 -11.84
CA TYR A 191 -30.66 -7.72 -11.48
C TYR A 191 -30.69 -8.41 -10.11
N GLY A 192 -29.74 -9.31 -9.89
CA GLY A 192 -29.61 -10.09 -8.66
C GLY A 192 -28.31 -9.78 -7.89
N SER A 193 -27.92 -10.72 -7.02
CA SER A 193 -26.69 -10.67 -6.21
C SER A 193 -25.41 -10.53 -7.03
N GLY A 194 -25.44 -10.90 -8.31
CA GLY A 194 -24.30 -10.77 -9.23
C GLY A 194 -23.70 -9.36 -9.26
N VAL A 195 -24.51 -8.30 -9.08
CA VAL A 195 -24.00 -6.92 -9.08
C VAL A 195 -23.00 -6.65 -7.97
N ASP A 196 -23.23 -7.25 -6.79
CA ASP A 196 -22.33 -7.12 -5.65
C ASP A 196 -21.07 -7.98 -5.86
N ILE A 197 -21.21 -9.15 -6.49
CA ILE A 197 -20.07 -10.03 -6.77
C ILE A 197 -19.12 -9.41 -7.78
N TRP A 198 -19.64 -8.75 -8.81
CA TRP A 198 -18.81 -8.00 -9.75
C TRP A 198 -17.98 -6.94 -9.04
N ALA A 199 -18.61 -6.16 -8.18
CA ALA A 199 -17.95 -5.15 -7.37
C ALA A 199 -16.87 -5.76 -6.47
N VAL A 200 -17.15 -6.91 -5.84
CA VAL A 200 -16.17 -7.67 -5.05
C VAL A 200 -15.01 -8.17 -5.92
N GLY A 201 -15.25 -8.60 -7.16
CA GLY A 201 -14.20 -8.91 -8.14
C GLY A 201 -13.30 -7.72 -8.46
N CYS A 202 -13.88 -6.54 -8.67
CA CYS A 202 -13.10 -5.30 -8.83
C CYS A 202 -12.26 -4.96 -7.59
N ILE A 203 -12.82 -5.10 -6.37
CA ILE A 203 -12.10 -4.90 -5.11
C ILE A 203 -10.96 -5.91 -4.97
N PHE A 204 -11.20 -7.17 -5.35
CA PHE A 204 -10.17 -8.21 -5.31
C PHE A 204 -9.01 -7.88 -6.25
N ALA A 205 -9.30 -7.50 -7.49
CA ALA A 205 -8.30 -7.02 -8.44
C ALA A 205 -7.53 -5.80 -7.91
N GLU A 206 -8.21 -4.84 -7.28
CA GLU A 206 -7.57 -3.66 -6.71
C GLU A 206 -6.66 -3.99 -5.51
N LEU A 207 -7.02 -4.97 -4.68
CA LEU A 207 -6.12 -5.47 -3.63
C LEU A 207 -4.83 -6.05 -4.22
N LEU A 208 -4.94 -6.79 -5.32
CA LEU A 208 -3.79 -7.39 -6.00
C LEU A 208 -2.90 -6.34 -6.69
N LEU A 209 -3.51 -5.31 -7.29
CA LEU A 209 -2.80 -4.26 -8.06
C LEU A 209 -2.35 -3.06 -7.22
N ARG A 210 -2.93 -2.90 -6.02
CA ARG A 210 -2.83 -1.70 -5.17
C ARG A 210 -3.36 -0.41 -5.83
N ASN A 211 -4.03 -0.51 -6.97
CA ASN A 211 -4.59 0.60 -7.72
C ASN A 211 -5.96 0.17 -8.28
N PRO A 212 -6.91 1.10 -8.49
CA PRO A 212 -8.22 0.79 -9.04
C PRO A 212 -8.13 0.02 -10.35
N TYR A 213 -8.86 -1.09 -10.47
CA TYR A 213 -8.73 -1.98 -11.63
C TYR A 213 -9.37 -1.41 -12.90
N LEU A 214 -10.59 -0.89 -12.81
CA LEU A 214 -11.37 -0.39 -13.95
C LEU A 214 -11.82 1.06 -13.73
N PRO A 215 -10.93 2.06 -13.80
CA PRO A 215 -11.24 3.44 -13.45
C PRO A 215 -11.83 4.25 -14.63
N GLY A 216 -13.09 3.99 -14.99
CA GLY A 216 -13.81 4.78 -16.01
C GLY A 216 -14.38 6.09 -15.47
N ASN A 217 -14.47 7.10 -16.34
CA ASN A 217 -14.93 8.46 -16.01
C ASN A 217 -16.43 8.67 -16.29
N THR A 218 -16.99 7.94 -17.24
CA THR A 218 -18.42 7.96 -17.63
C THR A 218 -18.95 6.55 -17.73
N ASP A 219 -20.27 6.34 -17.80
CA ASP A 219 -20.84 4.98 -17.93
C ASP A 219 -20.35 4.29 -19.22
N MET A 220 -20.19 5.04 -20.31
CA MET A 220 -19.64 4.56 -21.57
C MET A 220 -18.14 4.26 -21.50
N ASP A 221 -17.37 5.15 -20.87
CA ASP A 221 -15.93 4.97 -20.66
C ASP A 221 -15.64 3.80 -19.70
N GLN A 222 -16.52 3.57 -18.72
CA GLN A 222 -16.45 2.44 -17.81
C GLN A 222 -16.65 1.12 -18.56
N LEU A 223 -17.63 1.04 -19.46
CA LEU A 223 -17.84 -0.13 -20.32
C LEU A 223 -16.66 -0.36 -21.27
N ASP A 224 -16.16 0.69 -21.94
CA ASP A 224 -14.99 0.56 -22.82
C ASP A 224 -13.74 0.12 -22.04
N THR A 225 -13.53 0.63 -20.82
CA THR A 225 -12.46 0.20 -19.91
C THR A 225 -12.58 -1.27 -19.55
N MET A 226 -13.79 -1.76 -19.23
CA MET A 226 -14.05 -3.17 -18.98
C MET A 226 -13.68 -4.03 -20.19
N PHE A 227 -14.13 -3.65 -21.39
CA PHE A 227 -13.92 -4.45 -22.59
C PHE A 227 -12.45 -4.45 -23.04
N ARG A 228 -11.71 -3.35 -22.84
CA ARG A 228 -10.25 -3.34 -23.06
C ARG A 228 -9.52 -4.30 -22.13
N ALA A 229 -9.96 -4.39 -20.86
CA ALA A 229 -9.30 -5.20 -19.85
C ALA A 229 -9.64 -6.70 -19.97
N LEU A 230 -10.91 -7.02 -20.23
CA LEU A 230 -11.46 -8.38 -20.15
C LEU A 230 -11.85 -8.97 -21.52
N GLY A 231 -11.81 -8.17 -22.58
CA GLY A 231 -12.36 -8.49 -23.89
C GLY A 231 -13.82 -8.06 -24.04
N THR A 232 -14.26 -7.82 -25.28
CA THR A 232 -15.66 -7.50 -25.55
C THR A 232 -16.51 -8.77 -25.48
N PRO A 233 -17.61 -8.82 -24.70
CA PRO A 233 -18.42 -10.02 -24.56
C PRO A 233 -19.08 -10.39 -25.89
N THR A 234 -19.05 -11.67 -26.21
CA THR A 234 -19.82 -12.26 -27.31
C THR A 234 -21.19 -12.75 -26.82
N GLU A 235 -22.09 -13.13 -27.73
CA GLU A 235 -23.35 -13.81 -27.35
C GLU A 235 -23.12 -15.12 -26.59
N ALA A 236 -21.97 -15.77 -26.76
CA ALA A 236 -21.62 -16.98 -26.01
C ALA A 236 -21.16 -16.64 -24.57
N ASP A 237 -20.57 -15.47 -24.36
CA ASP A 237 -20.16 -15.00 -23.03
C ASP A 237 -21.35 -14.46 -22.25
N TRP A 238 -22.24 -13.73 -22.94
CA TRP A 238 -23.42 -13.10 -22.35
C TRP A 238 -24.61 -13.14 -23.32
N PRO A 239 -25.39 -14.23 -23.31
CA PRO A 239 -26.57 -14.38 -24.14
C PRO A 239 -27.59 -13.26 -23.89
N GLY A 240 -28.06 -12.60 -24.95
CA GLY A 240 -29.09 -11.56 -24.85
C GLY A 240 -28.58 -10.18 -24.41
N VAL A 241 -27.26 -9.97 -24.33
CA VAL A 241 -26.67 -8.67 -23.97
C VAL A 241 -27.13 -7.53 -24.88
N LYS A 242 -27.37 -7.81 -26.17
CA LYS A 242 -27.84 -6.84 -27.16
C LYS A 242 -29.28 -6.37 -26.94
N GLU A 243 -30.05 -7.10 -26.14
CA GLU A 243 -31.46 -6.79 -25.85
C GLU A 243 -31.58 -5.83 -24.65
N LEU A 244 -30.47 -5.51 -23.98
CA LEU A 244 -30.47 -4.58 -22.86
C LEU A 244 -30.79 -3.15 -23.32
N LEU A 245 -31.55 -2.44 -22.49
CA LEU A 245 -32.16 -1.16 -22.82
C LEU A 245 -31.19 -0.12 -23.39
N ASN A 246 -30.00 0.00 -22.79
CA ASN A 246 -28.99 0.96 -23.20
C ASN A 246 -27.82 0.30 -23.94
N TYR A 247 -28.02 -0.89 -24.52
CA TYR A 247 -26.97 -1.53 -25.30
C TYR A 247 -26.56 -0.66 -26.49
N VAL A 248 -25.26 -0.55 -26.69
CA VAL A 248 -24.65 0.14 -27.83
C VAL A 248 -23.48 -0.69 -28.32
N GLN A 249 -23.16 -0.57 -29.60
CA GLN A 249 -22.07 -1.35 -30.18
C GLN A 249 -20.71 -0.78 -29.77
N PHE A 250 -19.86 -1.60 -29.18
CA PHE A 250 -18.48 -1.26 -28.80
C PHE A 250 -17.47 -1.82 -29.80
N LYS A 251 -16.25 -1.26 -29.75
CA LYS A 251 -15.09 -1.86 -30.41
C LYS A 251 -14.88 -3.28 -29.87
N GLN A 252 -14.47 -4.18 -30.76
CA GLN A 252 -14.13 -5.55 -30.40
C GLN A 252 -12.69 -5.58 -29.87
N TYR A 253 -12.53 -6.01 -28.63
CA TYR A 253 -11.23 -6.22 -27.99
C TYR A 253 -11.05 -7.71 -27.70
N PRO A 254 -9.85 -8.26 -27.95
CA PRO A 254 -9.57 -9.65 -27.64
C PRO A 254 -9.57 -9.87 -26.12
N ARG A 255 -9.92 -11.08 -25.68
CA ARG A 255 -9.82 -11.48 -24.27
C ARG A 255 -8.35 -11.52 -23.87
N THR A 256 -7.98 -10.71 -22.88
CA THR A 256 -6.62 -10.71 -22.33
C THR A 256 -6.59 -11.64 -21.12
N PRO A 257 -5.71 -12.66 -21.07
CA PRO A 257 -5.60 -13.53 -19.92
C PRO A 257 -5.20 -12.73 -18.66
N LEU A 258 -5.96 -12.89 -17.56
CA LEU A 258 -5.69 -12.15 -16.32
C LEU A 258 -4.29 -12.41 -15.78
N ARG A 259 -3.73 -13.60 -16.02
CA ARG A 259 -2.35 -13.97 -15.66
C ARG A 259 -1.29 -12.98 -16.16
N LEU A 260 -1.51 -12.32 -17.30
CA LEU A 260 -0.57 -11.33 -17.84
C LEU A 260 -0.54 -10.05 -17.01
N LEU A 261 -1.65 -9.70 -16.37
CA LEU A 261 -1.76 -8.52 -15.52
C LEU A 261 -1.41 -8.83 -14.06
N PHE A 262 -1.92 -9.94 -13.54
CA PHE A 262 -1.72 -10.38 -12.16
C PHE A 262 -0.62 -11.44 -12.08
N THR A 263 0.61 -11.06 -12.44
CA THR A 263 1.75 -11.99 -12.61
C THR A 263 2.14 -12.72 -11.33
N ALA A 264 1.87 -12.13 -10.16
CA ALA A 264 2.14 -12.72 -8.85
C ALA A 264 0.97 -13.55 -8.28
N ALA A 265 -0.19 -13.58 -8.96
CA ALA A 265 -1.36 -14.30 -8.48
C ALA A 265 -1.25 -15.81 -8.74
N SER A 266 -1.68 -16.61 -7.77
CA SER A 266 -1.79 -18.07 -7.93
C SER A 266 -2.94 -18.45 -8.86
N ALA A 267 -2.94 -19.69 -9.37
CA ALA A 267 -3.98 -20.16 -10.29
C ALA A 267 -5.39 -20.07 -9.68
N ASP A 268 -5.56 -20.50 -8.43
CA ASP A 268 -6.83 -20.43 -7.71
C ASP A 268 -7.28 -18.99 -7.38
N THR A 269 -6.34 -18.05 -7.26
CA THR A 269 -6.63 -16.61 -7.15
C THR A 269 -7.26 -16.11 -8.45
N LEU A 270 -6.63 -16.45 -9.58
CA LEU A 270 -7.11 -16.06 -10.91
C LEU A 270 -8.46 -16.70 -11.24
N GLU A 271 -8.63 -18.00 -10.96
CA GLU A 271 -9.89 -18.71 -11.17
C GLU A 271 -11.06 -18.09 -10.39
N LEU A 272 -10.84 -17.71 -9.12
CA LEU A 272 -11.87 -17.03 -8.34
C LEU A 272 -12.18 -15.65 -8.91
N LEU A 273 -11.13 -14.87 -9.27
CA LEU A 273 -11.30 -13.54 -9.84
C LEU A 273 -12.05 -13.59 -11.17
N GLU A 274 -11.71 -14.53 -12.06
CA GLU A 274 -12.42 -14.74 -13.33
C GLU A 274 -13.88 -15.12 -13.10
N SER A 275 -14.17 -15.97 -12.11
CA SER A 275 -15.53 -16.39 -11.76
C SER A 275 -16.38 -15.22 -11.24
N MET A 276 -15.77 -14.24 -10.57
CA MET A 276 -16.43 -13.01 -10.11
C MET A 276 -16.67 -11.99 -11.23
N LEU A 277 -15.83 -12.00 -12.27
CA LEU A 277 -15.85 -11.05 -13.39
C LEU A 277 -16.50 -11.63 -14.66
N ILE A 278 -17.33 -12.65 -14.53
CA ILE A 278 -18.16 -13.15 -15.63
C ILE A 278 -19.21 -12.08 -16.00
N TYR A 279 -19.32 -11.81 -17.30
CA TYR A 279 -20.26 -10.81 -17.84
C TYR A 279 -21.71 -11.17 -17.57
N ASP A 280 -22.14 -12.38 -17.95
CA ASP A 280 -23.49 -12.87 -17.69
C ASP A 280 -23.75 -12.97 -16.18
N PRO A 281 -24.66 -12.15 -15.62
CA PRO A 281 -24.94 -12.17 -14.19
C PRO A 281 -25.51 -13.50 -13.69
N ASN A 282 -26.10 -14.33 -14.56
CA ASN A 282 -26.64 -15.65 -14.19
C ASN A 282 -25.57 -16.74 -14.10
N ARG A 283 -24.42 -16.53 -14.75
CA ARG A 283 -23.26 -17.44 -14.73
C ARG A 283 -22.18 -16.99 -13.74
N ARG A 284 -22.29 -15.77 -13.23
CA ARG A 284 -21.37 -15.19 -12.25
C ARG A 284 -21.52 -15.93 -10.91
N ILE A 285 -20.38 -16.28 -10.30
CA ILE A 285 -20.37 -17.02 -9.04
C ILE A 285 -21.14 -16.29 -7.94
N SER A 286 -21.91 -17.00 -7.11
CA SER A 286 -22.56 -16.38 -5.94
C SER A 286 -21.58 -16.20 -4.77
N ALA A 287 -21.93 -15.38 -3.78
CA ALA A 287 -21.12 -15.24 -2.56
C ALA A 287 -20.94 -16.60 -1.84
N ARG A 288 -22.00 -17.40 -1.80
CA ARG A 288 -22.00 -18.74 -1.19
C ARG A 288 -21.06 -19.69 -1.90
N GLU A 289 -21.10 -19.75 -3.23
CA GLU A 289 -20.21 -20.60 -4.03
C GLU A 289 -18.77 -20.11 -3.94
N ALA A 290 -18.54 -18.80 -3.95
CA ALA A 290 -17.22 -18.21 -3.80
C ALA A 290 -16.58 -18.60 -2.45
N LEU A 291 -17.35 -18.65 -1.37
CA LEU A 291 -16.86 -19.11 -0.05
C LEU A 291 -16.41 -20.58 -0.04
N LEU A 292 -16.91 -21.39 -0.97
CA LEU A 292 -16.54 -22.80 -1.14
C LEU A 292 -15.38 -22.98 -2.14
N HIS A 293 -14.89 -21.91 -2.76
CA HIS A 293 -13.84 -21.97 -3.77
C HIS A 293 -12.50 -22.43 -3.18
N PRO A 294 -11.69 -23.24 -3.90
CA PRO A 294 -10.37 -23.72 -3.44
C PRO A 294 -9.42 -22.63 -2.94
N TYR A 295 -9.55 -21.41 -3.48
CA TYR A 295 -8.81 -20.23 -3.01
C TYR A 295 -8.81 -20.08 -1.49
N PHE A 296 -9.92 -20.33 -0.79
CA PHE A 296 -9.99 -20.16 0.67
C PHE A 296 -9.39 -21.34 1.46
N TYR A 297 -9.14 -22.48 0.82
CA TYR A 297 -8.63 -23.70 1.45
C TYR A 297 -7.16 -23.97 1.12
N ASN A 298 -6.69 -23.55 -0.04
CA ASN A 298 -5.31 -23.71 -0.47
C ASN A 298 -4.35 -22.78 0.30
N LYS A 299 -3.08 -23.18 0.34
CA LYS A 299 -2.01 -22.33 0.89
C LYS A 299 -1.76 -21.13 -0.04
N PRO A 300 -1.37 -19.95 0.50
CA PRO A 300 -1.30 -19.64 1.93
C PRO A 300 -2.70 -19.56 2.55
N ARG A 301 -2.84 -19.97 3.82
CA ARG A 301 -4.11 -19.84 4.55
C ARG A 301 -4.40 -18.34 4.85
N PRO A 302 -5.66 -17.97 5.12
CA PRO A 302 -5.98 -16.61 5.57
C PRO A 302 -5.12 -16.23 6.80
N THR A 303 -4.49 -15.06 6.79
CA THR A 303 -3.67 -14.57 7.90
C THR A 303 -4.51 -14.41 9.17
N PRO A 304 -4.12 -14.88 10.36
CA PRO A 304 -4.90 -14.68 11.59
C PRO A 304 -5.29 -13.20 11.81
N LEU A 305 -6.51 -12.95 12.32
CA LEU A 305 -7.08 -11.59 12.47
C LEU A 305 -6.15 -10.60 13.18
N GLU A 306 -5.54 -11.05 14.27
CA GLU A 306 -4.60 -10.27 15.08
C GLU A 306 -3.35 -9.81 14.30
N ASN A 307 -2.96 -10.56 13.26
CA ASN A 307 -1.79 -10.33 12.44
C ASN A 307 -2.11 -9.59 11.12
N LEU A 308 -3.37 -9.27 10.85
CA LEU A 308 -3.72 -8.51 9.66
C LEU A 308 -3.09 -7.11 9.71
N PRO A 309 -2.60 -6.59 8.57
CA PRO A 309 -2.09 -5.23 8.48
C PRO A 309 -3.18 -4.21 8.85
N LYS A 310 -2.81 -3.22 9.67
CA LYS A 310 -3.73 -2.20 10.20
C LYS A 310 -3.27 -0.83 9.75
N HIS A 311 -4.22 0.00 9.33
CA HIS A 311 -3.96 1.41 9.11
C HIS A 311 -3.98 2.12 10.47
N ILE A 312 -2.82 2.16 11.14
CA ILE A 312 -2.67 2.87 12.39
C ILE A 312 -2.71 4.36 12.05
N ARG A 313 -3.83 5.03 12.36
CA ARG A 313 -3.86 6.50 12.36
C ARG A 313 -2.81 6.98 13.35
N GLU A 314 -1.71 7.53 12.84
CA GLU A 314 -0.67 8.09 13.68
C GLU A 314 -1.30 9.14 14.59
N THR A 315 -1.24 8.93 15.91
CA THR A 315 -1.52 10.01 16.84
C THR A 315 -0.49 11.13 16.59
N PRO A 316 -0.81 12.41 16.84
CA PRO A 316 0.18 13.49 16.69
C PRO A 316 1.48 13.21 17.44
N GLU A 317 1.37 12.49 18.56
CA GLU A 317 2.48 12.04 19.38
C GLU A 317 3.26 10.89 18.76
N ALA A 318 2.60 9.88 18.16
CA ALA A 318 3.25 8.81 17.40
C ALA A 318 3.88 9.32 16.11
N ALA A 319 3.28 10.30 15.42
CA ALA A 319 3.88 10.98 14.27
C ALA A 319 5.12 11.78 14.68
N LYS A 320 5.09 12.42 15.85
CA LYS A 320 6.25 13.11 16.42
C LYS A 320 7.34 12.11 16.84
N LEU A 321 6.97 10.98 17.44
CA LEU A 321 7.89 9.91 17.80
C LEU A 321 8.46 9.22 16.56
N LYS A 322 7.66 9.02 15.51
CA LYS A 322 8.08 8.44 14.23
C LYS A 322 8.96 9.42 13.48
N ARG A 323 8.65 10.72 13.41
CA ARG A 323 9.59 11.74 12.89
C ARG A 323 10.87 11.79 13.70
N LYS A 324 10.79 11.64 15.02
CA LYS A 324 11.96 11.57 15.90
C LYS A 324 12.73 10.27 15.67
N ALA A 325 12.06 9.14 15.45
CA ALA A 325 12.61 7.81 15.19
C ALA A 325 13.11 7.65 13.75
N GLU A 326 12.56 8.36 12.78
CA GLU A 326 13.02 8.47 11.39
C GLU A 326 14.21 9.43 11.32
N ALA A 327 14.21 10.50 12.12
CA ALA A 327 15.39 11.31 12.37
C ALA A 327 16.47 10.51 13.12
N LEU A 328 16.08 9.62 14.05
CA LEU A 328 16.99 8.73 14.78
C LEU A 328 17.48 7.56 13.92
N ALA A 329 16.64 7.01 13.03
CA ALA A 329 16.97 5.95 12.08
C ALA A 329 17.84 6.47 10.94
N LYS A 330 17.65 7.73 10.53
CA LYS A 330 18.65 8.46 9.71
C LYS A 330 19.98 8.66 10.45
N VAL A 331 20.02 8.46 11.76
CA VAL A 331 21.18 8.66 12.64
C VAL A 331 21.69 7.33 13.23
N THR A 332 21.09 6.18 12.92
CA THR A 332 21.59 4.88 13.40
C THR A 332 22.63 4.33 12.43
N PHE A 333 23.86 4.81 12.66
CA PHE A 333 25.18 4.24 12.38
C PHE A 333 25.46 3.62 10.99
N LEU A 334 25.78 4.50 10.04
CA LEU A 334 26.99 4.31 9.25
C LEU A 334 27.97 5.44 9.61
N MET A 335 29.05 5.13 10.30
CA MET A 335 30.07 6.11 10.66
C MET A 335 31.15 6.19 9.58
N ILE A 336 30.81 6.78 8.42
CA ILE A 336 31.85 7.27 7.49
C ILE A 336 32.55 8.46 8.15
N LEU A 337 33.72 8.21 8.76
CA LEU A 337 34.54 9.23 9.40
C LEU A 337 35.42 9.90 8.35
N LEU A 338 35.08 11.15 8.01
CA LEU A 338 35.90 11.95 7.09
C LEU A 338 36.79 12.93 7.86
N LYS A 339 38.10 12.76 7.75
CA LYS A 339 39.10 13.71 8.25
C LYS A 339 39.80 14.36 7.07
N ASN A 340 39.80 15.70 7.00
CA ASN A 340 40.49 16.44 5.96
C ASN A 340 41.50 17.39 6.60
N THR A 341 42.79 17.07 6.51
CA THR A 341 43.89 17.83 7.12
C THR A 341 44.74 18.58 6.08
N GLN A 342 44.33 18.56 4.81
CA GLN A 342 44.99 19.26 3.71
C GLN A 342 44.19 20.49 3.26
N SER A 343 44.87 21.42 2.57
CA SER A 343 44.31 22.69 2.06
C SER A 343 44.37 22.85 0.53
N ILE A 344 44.72 21.78 -0.18
CA ILE A 344 44.94 21.72 -1.63
C ILE A 344 43.64 21.79 -2.43
N VAL A 345 42.63 21.00 -2.04
CA VAL A 345 41.33 20.93 -2.73
C VAL A 345 40.17 20.99 -1.73
N LYS A 346 39.14 21.75 -2.09
CA LYS A 346 37.87 21.79 -1.35
C LYS A 346 37.08 20.52 -1.63
N LEU A 347 36.87 19.73 -0.59
CA LEU A 347 36.13 18.47 -0.66
C LEU A 347 34.76 18.64 0.01
N PRO A 348 33.65 18.66 -0.74
CA PRO A 348 32.32 18.74 -0.15
C PRO A 348 32.04 17.46 0.64
N ARG A 349 32.08 17.53 1.98
CA ARG A 349 31.94 16.35 2.87
C ARG A 349 30.71 15.50 2.54
N ARG A 350 29.58 16.12 2.17
CA ARG A 350 28.36 15.42 1.76
C ARG A 350 28.53 14.61 0.48
N ALA A 351 29.21 15.17 -0.53
CA ALA A 351 29.44 14.49 -1.81
C ALA A 351 30.39 13.30 -1.63
N VAL A 352 31.48 13.48 -0.88
CA VAL A 352 32.44 12.42 -0.56
C VAL A 352 31.78 11.28 0.21
N LYS A 353 30.99 11.59 1.26
CA LYS A 353 30.23 10.57 2.00
C LYS A 353 29.26 9.80 1.09
N ARG A 354 28.57 10.49 0.19
CA ARG A 354 27.64 9.85 -0.77
C ARG A 354 28.37 8.88 -1.70
N GLN A 355 29.53 9.26 -2.23
CA GLN A 355 30.31 8.39 -3.11
C GLN A 355 30.83 7.15 -2.38
N ILE A 356 31.34 7.29 -1.16
CA ILE A 356 31.80 6.17 -0.34
C ILE A 356 30.62 5.26 0.02
N GLN A 357 29.48 5.81 0.44
CA GLN A 357 28.27 5.03 0.72
C GLN A 357 27.86 4.17 -0.48
N LEU A 358 27.84 4.74 -1.69
CA LEU A 358 27.48 3.99 -2.91
C LEU A 358 28.44 2.82 -3.15
N LEU A 359 29.74 3.00 -2.89
CA LEU A 359 30.74 1.93 -3.00
C LEU A 359 30.50 0.82 -1.97
N LEU A 360 30.24 1.18 -0.72
CA LEU A 360 29.94 0.21 0.35
C LEU A 360 28.68 -0.59 0.03
N THR A 361 27.62 0.08 -0.45
CA THR A 361 26.39 -0.58 -0.89
C THR A 361 26.65 -1.52 -2.06
N ALA A 362 27.42 -1.10 -3.06
CA ALA A 362 27.76 -1.95 -4.21
C ALA A 362 28.62 -3.16 -3.81
N ALA A 363 29.45 -3.04 -2.78
CA ALA A 363 30.27 -4.12 -2.25
C ALA A 363 29.54 -5.04 -1.26
N GLY A 364 28.30 -4.72 -0.88
CA GLY A 364 27.51 -5.49 0.10
C GLY A 364 27.75 -5.14 1.57
N TYR A 365 28.56 -4.10 1.86
CA TYR A 365 28.98 -3.66 3.20
C TYR A 365 28.31 -2.34 3.62
N HIS A 366 27.02 -2.18 3.27
CA HIS A 366 26.27 -0.93 3.43
C HIS A 366 26.09 -0.45 4.89
N ASP A 367 26.28 -1.34 5.86
CA ASP A 367 26.16 -1.12 7.30
C ASP A 367 27.51 -1.21 8.06
N TRP A 368 28.64 -1.07 7.35
CA TRP A 368 30.00 -1.14 7.95
C TRP A 368 30.71 0.21 8.00
N ASP A 369 31.34 0.51 9.14
CA ASP A 369 32.09 1.74 9.35
C ASP A 369 33.40 1.81 8.52
N ILE A 370 33.80 3.03 8.16
CA ILE A 370 35.05 3.28 7.43
C ILE A 370 35.60 4.68 7.73
N GLY A 371 36.91 4.77 7.95
CA GLY A 371 37.63 6.03 8.04
C GLY A 371 38.27 6.43 6.72
N VAL A 372 38.12 7.69 6.32
CA VAL A 372 38.84 8.26 5.16
C VAL A 372 39.52 9.57 5.56
N CYS A 373 40.84 9.59 5.46
CA CYS A 373 41.69 10.71 5.78
C CYS A 373 42.36 11.29 4.53
N PHE A 374 42.02 12.54 4.21
CA PHE A 374 42.71 13.33 3.19
C PHE A 374 43.83 14.12 3.85
N THR A 375 45.08 13.82 3.49
CA THR A 375 46.27 14.38 4.14
C THR A 375 47.36 14.74 3.13
N GLY A 376 48.52 15.17 3.61
CA GLY A 376 49.69 15.49 2.80
C GLY A 376 50.72 14.36 2.74
N ASP A 377 51.67 14.47 1.80
CA ASP A 377 52.71 13.46 1.54
C ASP A 377 53.51 13.05 2.76
N LYS A 378 53.82 14.00 3.66
CA LYS A 378 54.63 13.71 4.86
C LYS A 378 53.95 12.68 5.76
N ALA A 379 52.62 12.78 5.92
CA ALA A 379 51.85 11.85 6.75
C ALA A 379 51.74 10.47 6.09
N VAL A 380 51.44 10.42 4.79
CA VAL A 380 51.36 9.15 4.05
C VAL A 380 52.72 8.45 4.00
N ARG A 381 53.81 9.18 3.76
CA ARG A 381 55.17 8.64 3.78
C ARG A 381 55.55 8.07 5.15
N ALA A 382 55.19 8.76 6.24
CA ALA A 382 55.42 8.27 7.60
C ALA A 382 54.67 6.96 7.86
N LEU A 383 53.39 6.89 7.50
CA LEU A 383 52.58 5.66 7.63
C LEU A 383 53.11 4.52 6.74
N ASN A 384 53.59 4.82 5.53
CA ASN A 384 54.16 3.81 4.64
C ASN A 384 55.49 3.25 5.17
N ALA A 385 56.31 4.10 5.79
CA ALA A 385 57.55 3.69 6.43
C ALA A 385 57.27 2.82 7.67
N GLU A 386 56.35 3.27 8.54
CA GLU A 386 56.00 2.61 9.79
C GLU A 386 55.35 1.23 9.57
N TYR A 387 54.35 1.15 8.68
CA TYR A 387 53.53 -0.06 8.55
C TYR A 387 53.93 -0.95 7.36
N ARG A 388 54.69 -0.44 6.39
CA ARG A 388 55.11 -1.21 5.19
C ARG A 388 56.61 -1.20 4.95
N GLY A 389 57.42 -0.56 5.81
CA GLY A 389 58.87 -0.48 5.67
C GLY A 389 59.35 0.28 4.43
N LYS A 390 58.50 1.11 3.82
CA LYS A 390 58.78 1.81 2.55
C LYS A 390 58.83 3.32 2.76
N ASP A 391 60.03 3.90 2.69
CA ASP A 391 60.24 5.34 2.86
C ASP A 391 59.92 6.18 1.58
N LYS A 392 58.69 6.04 1.09
CA LYS A 392 58.16 6.79 -0.06
C LYS A 392 56.69 7.17 0.13
N SER A 393 56.27 8.30 -0.43
CA SER A 393 54.85 8.67 -0.52
C SER A 393 54.15 7.87 -1.63
N THR A 394 52.83 7.72 -1.54
CA THR A 394 51.97 7.12 -2.56
C THR A 394 50.64 7.87 -2.59
N ASP A 395 49.81 7.63 -3.61
CA ASP A 395 48.49 8.24 -3.74
C ASP A 395 47.53 7.78 -2.63
N ILE A 396 47.52 6.48 -2.30
CA ILE A 396 46.61 5.88 -1.31
C ILE A 396 47.26 4.79 -0.46
N LEU A 397 46.87 4.72 0.81
CA LEU A 397 47.12 3.60 1.72
C LEU A 397 45.80 3.14 2.33
N SER A 398 45.63 1.83 2.43
CA SER A 398 44.49 1.20 3.11
C SER A 398 44.99 0.31 4.24
N PHE A 399 44.33 0.39 5.39
CA PHE A 399 44.62 -0.39 6.59
C PHE A 399 43.34 -1.12 7.02
N PRO A 400 43.19 -2.41 6.67
CA PRO A 400 42.00 -3.17 7.04
C PRO A 400 41.92 -3.37 8.55
N PHE A 401 40.72 -3.23 9.11
CA PHE A 401 40.47 -3.50 10.53
C PHE A 401 40.59 -5.00 10.84
N ALA A 402 40.08 -5.85 9.94
CA ALA A 402 40.19 -7.31 10.00
C ALA A 402 40.76 -7.85 8.68
N LYS A 403 41.59 -8.90 8.77
CA LYS A 403 42.12 -9.57 7.59
C LYS A 403 41.01 -10.37 6.90
N ALA A 404 40.80 -10.13 5.60
CA ALA A 404 39.88 -10.90 4.80
C ALA A 404 40.29 -12.38 4.72
N GLU A 405 39.32 -13.29 4.75
CA GLU A 405 39.55 -14.72 4.59
C GLU A 405 39.85 -15.06 3.12
N GLN A 406 39.13 -14.39 2.22
CA GLN A 406 39.32 -14.38 0.77
C GLN A 406 38.93 -12.99 0.24
N PRO A 407 39.37 -12.57 -0.97
CA PRO A 407 38.97 -11.28 -1.53
C PRO A 407 37.44 -11.10 -1.53
N GLY A 408 36.97 -10.03 -0.87
CA GLY A 408 35.55 -9.73 -0.72
C GLY A 408 34.83 -10.41 0.45
N VAL A 409 35.50 -11.29 1.20
CA VAL A 409 34.92 -12.05 2.33
C VAL A 409 35.64 -11.71 3.63
N LEU A 410 35.01 -10.87 4.45
CA LEU A 410 35.50 -10.53 5.79
C LEU A 410 35.00 -11.51 6.86
N PRO A 411 35.74 -11.66 7.97
CA PRO A 411 35.30 -12.48 9.10
C PRO A 411 33.93 -12.05 9.61
N LYS A 412 33.12 -13.03 10.04
CA LYS A 412 31.79 -12.74 10.60
C LYS A 412 31.93 -11.92 11.90
N PRO A 413 31.32 -10.72 11.99
CA PRO A 413 31.44 -9.86 13.18
C PRO A 413 30.74 -10.51 14.39
N ARG A 414 31.28 -10.31 15.60
CA ARG A 414 30.70 -10.83 16.85
C ARG A 414 29.74 -9.84 17.50
N SER A 415 29.90 -8.55 17.23
CA SER A 415 28.99 -7.46 17.58
C SER A 415 28.89 -6.43 16.44
N ASP A 416 27.98 -5.45 16.55
CA ASP A 416 27.93 -4.34 15.60
C ASP A 416 29.20 -3.46 15.65
N ASP A 417 29.90 -3.39 16.79
CA ASP A 417 31.17 -2.66 16.93
C ASP A 417 32.30 -3.29 16.10
N ASP A 418 32.20 -4.57 15.73
CA ASP A 418 33.16 -5.27 14.87
C ASP A 418 32.94 -4.97 13.38
N LYS A 419 31.85 -4.29 12.99
CA LYS A 419 31.54 -3.93 11.59
C LYS A 419 32.33 -2.70 11.16
N ASN A 420 33.65 -2.83 11.08
CA ASN A 420 34.55 -1.77 10.63
C ASN A 420 35.45 -2.31 9.51
N LEU A 421 35.49 -1.63 8.37
CA LEU A 421 36.38 -1.99 7.26
C LEU A 421 37.83 -1.56 7.51
N GLY A 422 38.03 -0.47 8.24
CA GLY A 422 39.33 0.13 8.51
C GLY A 422 39.48 1.54 7.94
N ASP A 423 40.73 1.93 7.69
CA ASP A 423 41.10 3.31 7.37
C ASP A 423 41.76 3.44 5.99
N ILE A 424 41.36 4.48 5.25
CA ILE A 424 41.97 4.90 3.99
C ILE A 424 42.67 6.24 4.20
N PHE A 425 43.92 6.35 3.77
CA PHE A 425 44.70 7.59 3.76
C PHE A 425 45.06 7.98 2.32
N ILE A 426 44.67 9.18 1.89
CA ILE A 426 44.92 9.70 0.55
C ILE A 426 45.86 10.90 0.64
N SER A 427 46.99 10.85 -0.07
CA SER A 427 47.87 12.01 -0.20
C SER A 427 47.37 12.95 -1.29
N MET A 428 46.72 14.04 -0.89
CA MET A 428 46.21 15.02 -1.86
C MET A 428 47.30 15.76 -2.61
N LYS A 429 48.53 15.81 -2.05
CA LYS A 429 49.69 16.39 -2.74
C LYS A 429 50.20 15.47 -3.84
N TYR A 430 50.33 14.18 -3.55
CA TYR A 430 50.68 13.17 -4.56
C TYR A 430 49.64 13.11 -5.66
N VAL A 431 48.36 13.01 -5.29
CA VAL A 431 47.25 12.91 -6.25
C VAL A 431 47.20 14.13 -7.16
N ARG A 432 47.39 15.35 -6.62
CA ARG A 432 47.45 16.57 -7.46
C ARG A 432 48.60 16.52 -8.46
N GLN A 433 49.78 16.05 -8.06
CA GLN A 433 50.92 15.93 -8.97
C GLN A 433 50.63 14.90 -10.06
N TRP A 434 50.15 13.72 -9.68
CA TRP A 434 49.76 12.68 -10.63
C TRP A 434 48.72 13.17 -11.65
N CYS A 435 47.69 13.89 -11.19
CA CYS A 435 46.65 14.49 -12.04
C CYS A 435 47.23 15.48 -13.06
N LYS A 436 48.23 16.28 -12.66
CA LYS A 436 48.94 17.19 -13.57
C LYS A 436 49.74 16.41 -14.61
N ASP A 437 50.47 15.39 -14.19
CA ASP A 437 51.35 14.61 -15.07
C ASP A 437 50.56 13.81 -16.12
N HIS A 438 49.30 13.45 -15.81
CA HIS A 438 48.43 12.64 -16.67
C HIS A 438 47.28 13.45 -17.31
N ASN A 439 47.22 14.77 -17.08
CA ASN A 439 46.15 15.64 -17.56
C ASN A 439 44.72 15.16 -17.21
N VAL A 440 44.50 14.77 -15.95
CA VAL A 440 43.21 14.27 -15.42
C VAL A 440 42.69 15.23 -14.35
N ASP A 441 41.38 15.48 -14.29
CA ASP A 441 40.80 16.29 -13.22
C ASP A 441 40.84 15.54 -11.88
N ILE A 442 41.18 16.24 -10.81
CA ILE A 442 41.30 15.61 -9.48
C ILE A 442 39.97 15.07 -8.96
N HIS A 443 38.84 15.69 -9.32
CA HIS A 443 37.51 15.22 -8.99
C HIS A 443 37.10 13.97 -9.77
N GLU A 444 37.73 13.69 -10.92
CA GLU A 444 37.58 12.43 -11.66
C GLU A 444 38.48 11.32 -11.09
N ARG A 445 39.67 11.68 -10.59
CA ARG A 445 40.60 10.71 -9.99
C ARG A 445 40.16 10.22 -8.61
N LEU A 446 39.58 11.09 -7.80
CA LEU A 446 39.22 10.78 -6.40
C LEU A 446 38.24 9.60 -6.24
N PRO A 447 37.15 9.48 -7.03
CA PRO A 447 36.27 8.32 -7.00
C PRO A 447 36.99 6.99 -7.25
N VAL A 448 37.96 6.99 -8.17
CA VAL A 448 38.78 5.81 -8.47
C VAL A 448 39.59 5.39 -7.24
N LEU A 449 40.16 6.36 -6.52
CA LEU A 449 40.90 6.11 -5.28
C LEU A 449 40.00 5.62 -4.16
N TYR A 450 38.75 6.09 -4.06
CA TYR A 450 37.80 5.55 -3.07
C TYR A 450 37.50 4.08 -3.33
N ALA A 451 37.20 3.74 -4.59
CA ALA A 451 36.93 2.36 -4.99
C ALA A 451 38.15 1.46 -4.74
N HIS A 452 39.33 1.93 -5.17
CA HIS A 452 40.59 1.25 -4.93
C HIS A 452 40.84 0.99 -3.44
N GLY A 453 40.66 2.02 -2.60
CA GLY A 453 40.87 1.90 -1.17
C GLY A 453 39.94 0.88 -0.52
N VAL A 454 38.65 0.88 -0.88
CA VAL A 454 37.65 -0.10 -0.42
C VAL A 454 38.01 -1.52 -0.86
N CYS A 455 38.43 -1.72 -2.12
CA CYS A 455 38.86 -3.03 -2.60
C CYS A 455 40.05 -3.57 -1.77
N HIS A 456 41.04 -2.73 -1.46
CA HIS A 456 42.15 -3.13 -0.58
C HIS A 456 41.69 -3.52 0.82
N LEU A 457 40.74 -2.79 1.42
CA LEU A 457 40.20 -3.14 2.74
C LEU A 457 39.47 -4.49 2.72
N LEU A 458 38.90 -4.86 1.57
CA LEU A 458 38.24 -6.15 1.34
C LEU A 458 39.20 -7.27 0.92
N GLY A 459 40.52 -7.01 0.88
CA GLY A 459 41.53 -8.02 0.59
C GLY A 459 41.80 -8.30 -0.89
N TYR A 460 41.38 -7.41 -1.80
CA TYR A 460 41.78 -7.47 -3.21
C TYR A 460 43.18 -6.85 -3.40
N ASP A 461 44.14 -7.58 -3.99
CA ASP A 461 45.52 -7.11 -4.24
C ASP A 461 45.79 -6.91 -5.76
N HIS A 462 46.86 -6.16 -6.07
CA HIS A 462 47.23 -5.72 -7.41
C HIS A 462 47.88 -6.78 -8.31
N GLU A 463 48.18 -7.96 -7.77
CA GLU A 463 49.01 -8.93 -8.49
C GLU A 463 48.24 -9.69 -9.58
N ASN A 464 46.90 -9.73 -9.54
CA ASN A 464 46.08 -10.40 -10.56
C ASN A 464 44.94 -9.52 -11.11
N ASN A 465 45.03 -9.15 -12.39
CA ASN A 465 43.99 -8.42 -13.13
C ASN A 465 42.62 -9.15 -13.21
N SER A 466 42.53 -10.42 -12.83
CA SER A 466 41.26 -11.15 -12.66
C SER A 466 40.41 -10.61 -11.51
N ASP A 467 41.05 -10.05 -10.49
CA ASP A 467 40.41 -9.70 -9.21
C ASP A 467 39.52 -8.46 -9.35
N TYR A 468 39.80 -7.61 -10.34
CA TYR A 468 38.99 -6.46 -10.73
C TYR A 468 37.85 -6.80 -11.71
N LYS A 469 37.76 -8.04 -12.21
CA LYS A 469 36.69 -8.46 -13.14
C LYS A 469 35.35 -8.77 -12.44
N VAL A 470 35.33 -8.90 -11.12
CA VAL A 470 34.16 -9.42 -10.37
C VAL A 470 33.07 -8.37 -10.13
N THR A 471 33.28 -7.10 -10.48
CA THR A 471 32.24 -6.07 -10.37
C THR A 471 31.95 -5.40 -11.72
N PRO A 472 31.04 -5.97 -12.54
CA PRO A 472 30.61 -5.35 -13.81
C PRO A 472 30.03 -3.94 -13.65
N ASN A 473 29.67 -3.53 -12.44
CA ASN A 473 28.91 -2.31 -12.18
C ASN A 473 29.67 -1.15 -11.52
N ILE A 474 30.87 -1.33 -10.95
CA ILE A 474 31.54 -0.22 -10.25
C ILE A 474 31.98 0.89 -11.24
N HIS A 475 32.41 0.52 -12.44
CA HIS A 475 32.76 1.51 -13.47
C HIS A 475 31.56 2.29 -14.02
N ASN A 476 30.34 1.73 -13.95
CA ASN A 476 29.13 2.43 -14.40
C ASN A 476 28.53 3.38 -13.35
N VAL A 477 28.99 3.33 -12.09
CA VAL A 477 28.50 4.23 -11.02
C VAL A 477 29.04 5.66 -11.16
N PHE A 478 30.10 5.87 -11.94
CA PHE A 478 30.81 7.16 -12.03
C PHE A 478 30.75 7.85 -13.40
N LYS A 479 29.83 7.45 -14.29
CA LYS A 479 29.56 8.27 -15.49
C LYS A 479 28.78 9.52 -15.06
N PRO A 480 29.25 10.75 -15.38
CA PRO A 480 28.40 11.92 -15.28
C PRO A 480 27.29 11.81 -16.33
N GLU A 481 26.05 12.09 -15.93
CA GLU A 481 24.94 12.38 -16.87
C GLU A 481 25.22 13.68 -17.65
#